data_AF-A0A120K2B7-F1
#
_entry.id   AF-A0A120K2B7-F1
#
_cell.length_a   1.000
_cell.length_b   1.000
_cell.length_c   1.000
_cell.angle_alpha   90.00
_cell.angle_beta   90.00
_cell.angle_gamma   90.00
#
_symmetry.space_group_name_H-M   'P 1'
#
loop_
_entity.id
_entity.type
_entity.pdbx_description
1 polymer ?
#
loop_
_entity_poly.entity_id
_entity_poly.type
_entity_poly.pdbx_seq_one_letter_code
_entity_poly.pdbx_strand_id
1 'polypeptide(L)'
;MVAKMAIKKHLKFEDGDEELVKTEPAHEVTHSKQEHVDDDLESSDDDEAPEEEGLSVAKNSVEDSYKKQQIALKVEREQLKEKRKRQNQRFAEQQELKRQKHEEDKKHSLLMLEEELKENVEELNEEFFDELESQPQKVSVIPTKINFNDIDESYTEDVRTELKKQKRKTLKSIRKTTVKRGPVQVSLLSSLKERQTLAPKKEDKVLKVKDKWLRRRSINRK
;
A
#
# COMPACT_ATOMS: atom_id res chain seq x y z
N MET A 1 10.44 0.99 -49.16
CA MET A 1 10.67 -0.39 -48.68
C MET A 1 10.20 -0.47 -47.24
N VAL A 2 9.10 -1.15 -46.97
CA VAL A 2 8.47 -1.22 -45.64
C VAL A 2 8.91 -2.51 -44.97
N ALA A 3 9.68 -2.40 -43.89
CA ALA A 3 10.10 -3.53 -43.07
C ALA A 3 8.91 -4.06 -42.25
N LYS A 4 8.50 -5.31 -42.52
CA LYS A 4 7.51 -6.03 -41.72
C LYS A 4 8.21 -6.62 -40.49
N MET A 5 7.94 -6.08 -39.31
CA MET A 5 8.35 -6.70 -38.03
C MET A 5 7.55 -7.99 -37.81
N ALA A 6 8.26 -9.09 -37.59
CA ALA A 6 7.68 -10.38 -37.25
C ALA A 6 7.06 -10.34 -35.84
N ILE A 7 5.75 -10.58 -35.76
CA ILE A 7 5.02 -10.72 -34.51
C ILE A 7 5.32 -12.11 -33.94
N LYS A 8 5.99 -12.17 -32.79
CA LYS A 8 6.19 -13.41 -32.02
C LYS A 8 4.82 -13.95 -31.59
N LYS A 9 4.43 -15.10 -32.12
CA LYS A 9 3.23 -15.84 -31.69
C LYS A 9 3.43 -16.32 -30.25
N HIS A 10 2.44 -16.08 -29.40
CA HIS A 10 2.42 -16.52 -28.00
C HIS A 10 2.45 -18.06 -27.92
N LEU A 11 3.38 -18.61 -27.13
CA LEU A 11 3.38 -20.01 -26.73
C LEU A 11 2.25 -20.19 -25.69
N LYS A 12 1.23 -20.98 -26.03
CA LYS A 12 0.20 -21.43 -25.09
C LYS A 12 0.76 -22.64 -24.36
N PHE A 13 0.96 -22.52 -23.05
CA PHE A 13 1.17 -23.69 -22.20
C PHE A 13 -0.19 -24.33 -22.00
N GLU A 14 -0.34 -25.51 -22.59
CA GLU A 14 -1.51 -26.35 -22.44
C GLU A 14 -1.49 -26.97 -21.04
N ASP A 15 -2.67 -26.99 -20.44
CA ASP A 15 -2.95 -27.39 -19.06
C ASP A 15 -2.94 -28.92 -19.01
N GLY A 16 -1.92 -29.52 -18.41
CA GLY A 16 -1.85 -30.97 -18.18
C GLY A 16 -0.46 -31.56 -18.40
N ASP A 17 0.36 -31.51 -17.36
CA ASP A 17 1.29 -32.59 -17.02
C ASP A 17 1.64 -32.48 -15.53
N GLU A 18 0.97 -33.32 -14.73
CA GLU A 18 1.30 -33.62 -13.36
C GLU A 18 2.59 -34.46 -13.33
N GLU A 19 3.76 -33.82 -13.22
CA GLU A 19 5.00 -34.52 -12.92
C GLU A 19 5.73 -33.93 -11.70
N LEU A 20 5.33 -34.45 -10.53
CA LEU A 20 6.24 -35.03 -9.54
C LEU A 20 7.49 -34.21 -9.13
N VAL A 21 7.30 -33.08 -8.43
CA VAL A 21 8.39 -32.51 -7.62
C VAL A 21 8.39 -33.17 -6.24
N LYS A 22 9.32 -34.11 -6.05
CA LYS A 22 9.65 -34.74 -4.77
C LYS A 22 9.92 -33.67 -3.70
N THR A 23 9.18 -33.75 -2.60
CA THR A 23 9.43 -33.02 -1.36
C THR A 23 10.49 -33.76 -0.53
N GLU A 24 11.65 -33.15 -0.31
CA GLU A 24 12.58 -33.58 0.75
C GLU A 24 12.22 -32.91 2.09
N PRO A 25 12.28 -33.64 3.22
CA PRO A 25 11.84 -33.12 4.52
C PRO A 25 12.87 -32.21 5.20
N ALA A 26 12.35 -31.25 5.95
CA ALA A 26 13.08 -30.30 6.78
C ALA A 26 13.85 -30.99 7.92
N HIS A 27 15.14 -30.66 8.07
CA HIS A 27 15.93 -31.00 9.25
C HIS A 27 15.64 -30.01 10.40
N GLU A 28 15.21 -30.57 11.54
CA GLU A 28 15.10 -29.89 12.83
C GLU A 28 16.47 -29.40 13.31
N VAL A 29 16.56 -28.12 13.66
CA VAL A 29 17.72 -27.56 14.37
C VAL A 29 17.36 -27.46 15.85
N THR A 30 17.85 -28.41 16.63
CA THR A 30 17.77 -28.40 18.10
C THR A 30 18.73 -27.36 18.67
N HIS A 31 18.23 -26.47 19.52
CA HIS A 31 19.03 -25.54 20.31
C HIS A 31 19.84 -26.27 21.39
N SER A 32 21.17 -26.26 21.30
CA SER A 32 22.06 -26.58 22.42
C SER A 32 22.72 -25.30 22.96
N LYS A 33 22.30 -24.95 24.17
CA LYS A 33 22.91 -23.99 25.08
C LYS A 33 24.36 -24.43 25.37
N GLN A 34 25.35 -23.56 25.17
CA GLN A 34 26.69 -23.75 25.73
C GLN A 34 27.07 -22.53 26.58
N GLU A 35 27.36 -22.83 27.83
CA GLU A 35 27.80 -21.94 28.88
C GLU A 35 29.31 -21.66 28.75
N HIS A 36 29.68 -20.52 29.31
CA HIS A 36 31.00 -19.94 29.46
C HIS A 36 31.87 -20.82 30.38
N VAL A 37 33.11 -21.11 29.96
CA VAL A 37 34.21 -21.46 30.87
C VAL A 37 35.44 -20.71 30.37
N ASP A 38 35.94 -19.81 31.21
CA ASP A 38 37.27 -19.22 31.10
C ASP A 38 38.29 -20.26 31.60
N ASP A 39 39.36 -20.47 30.84
CA ASP A 39 40.60 -21.06 31.36
C ASP A 39 41.79 -20.40 30.66
N ASP A 40 42.44 -19.50 31.40
CA ASP A 40 43.80 -19.01 31.15
C ASP A 40 44.79 -20.13 31.52
N LEU A 41 45.55 -20.62 30.54
CA LEU A 41 46.84 -21.26 30.80
C LEU A 41 47.83 -20.90 29.69
N GLU A 42 48.76 -20.00 30.02
CA GLU A 42 50.04 -19.83 29.35
C GLU A 42 50.86 -21.12 29.47
N SER A 43 51.35 -21.66 28.34
CA SER A 43 52.54 -22.50 28.31
C SER A 43 53.23 -22.36 26.95
N SER A 44 54.33 -21.63 26.98
CA SER A 44 55.35 -21.56 25.94
C SER A 44 55.99 -22.94 25.72
N ASP A 45 55.95 -23.47 24.51
CA ASP A 45 57.08 -24.22 23.95
C ASP A 45 57.10 -24.10 22.42
N ASP A 46 58.30 -23.89 21.92
CA ASP A 46 58.68 -23.58 20.54
C ASP A 46 58.87 -24.89 19.77
N ASP A 47 57.92 -25.23 18.90
CA ASP A 47 58.03 -26.34 17.96
C ASP A 47 57.63 -25.83 16.56
N GLU A 48 58.55 -25.11 15.91
CA GLU A 48 58.47 -24.67 14.52
C GLU A 48 58.57 -25.90 13.58
N ALA A 49 57.48 -26.65 13.47
CA ALA A 49 57.30 -27.72 12.49
C ALA A 49 56.76 -27.13 11.16
N PRO A 50 57.28 -27.55 9.99
CA PRO A 50 56.81 -27.07 8.69
C PRO A 50 55.46 -27.72 8.32
N GLU A 51 54.37 -27.32 9.00
CA GLU A 51 52.98 -27.71 8.70
C GLU A 51 51.95 -26.56 8.83
N GLU A 52 52.35 -25.32 9.18
CA GLU A 52 51.43 -24.18 9.43
C GLU A 52 51.03 -23.33 8.19
N GLU A 53 51.55 -23.60 6.99
CA GLU A 53 51.15 -22.85 5.78
C GLU A 53 49.70 -23.16 5.32
N GLY A 54 49.15 -24.33 5.68
CA GLY A 54 47.80 -24.74 5.26
C GLY A 54 46.67 -23.99 5.99
N LEU A 55 46.83 -23.74 7.29
CA LEU A 55 45.81 -23.03 8.10
C LEU A 55 45.76 -21.54 7.80
N SER A 56 46.92 -20.91 7.60
CA SER A 56 47.01 -19.49 7.25
C SER A 56 46.41 -19.19 5.87
N VAL A 57 46.64 -20.06 4.88
CA VAL A 57 46.01 -19.99 3.56
C VAL A 57 44.49 -20.18 3.64
N ALA A 58 44.01 -21.14 4.45
CA ALA A 58 42.57 -21.35 4.65
C ALA A 58 41.90 -20.12 5.33
N LYS A 59 42.54 -19.54 6.35
CA LYS A 59 42.08 -18.33 7.02
C LYS A 59 42.02 -17.13 6.06
N ASN A 60 43.06 -16.93 5.27
CA ASN A 60 43.11 -15.87 4.26
C ASN A 60 42.04 -16.06 3.17
N SER A 61 41.80 -17.30 2.73
CA SER A 61 40.73 -17.64 1.78
C SER A 61 39.34 -17.32 2.32
N VAL A 62 39.08 -17.63 3.60
CA VAL A 62 37.82 -17.28 4.27
C VAL A 62 37.67 -15.76 4.40
N GLU A 63 38.71 -15.04 4.82
CA GLU A 63 38.70 -13.59 4.92
C GLU A 63 38.47 -12.91 3.57
N ASP A 64 39.08 -13.42 2.49
CA ASP A 64 38.89 -12.91 1.14
C ASP A 64 37.48 -13.20 0.62
N SER A 65 36.91 -14.36 0.93
CA SER A 65 35.52 -14.67 0.61
C SER A 65 34.56 -13.71 1.32
N TYR A 66 34.84 -13.37 2.58
CA TYR A 66 34.05 -12.43 3.36
C TYR A 66 34.15 -11.00 2.82
N LYS A 67 35.37 -10.54 2.48
CA LYS A 67 35.59 -9.24 1.83
C LYS A 67 34.85 -9.14 0.49
N LYS A 68 34.91 -10.19 -0.34
CA LYS A 68 34.17 -10.26 -1.62
C LYS A 68 32.66 -10.17 -1.42
N GLN A 69 32.11 -10.88 -0.43
CA GLN A 69 30.68 -10.79 -0.09
C GLN A 69 30.30 -9.39 0.38
N GLN A 70 31.11 -8.76 1.24
CA GLN A 70 30.85 -7.39 1.69
C GLN A 70 30.87 -6.37 0.54
N ILE A 71 31.83 -6.50 -0.39
CA ILE A 71 31.91 -5.64 -1.58
C ILE A 71 30.68 -5.86 -2.46
N ALA A 72 30.29 -7.11 -2.72
CA ALA A 72 29.10 -7.43 -3.50
C ALA A 72 27.82 -6.81 -2.91
N LEU A 73 27.64 -6.89 -1.59
CA LEU A 73 26.51 -6.28 -0.88
C LEU A 73 26.53 -4.74 -0.96
N LYS A 74 27.71 -4.11 -0.91
CA LYS A 74 27.84 -2.65 -1.08
C LYS A 74 27.43 -2.23 -2.49
N VAL A 75 27.93 -2.92 -3.51
CA VAL A 75 27.58 -2.65 -4.91
C VAL A 75 26.08 -2.83 -5.16
N GLU A 76 25.48 -3.89 -4.64
CA GLU A 76 24.03 -4.12 -4.77
C GLU A 76 23.22 -2.98 -4.12
N ARG A 77 23.62 -2.55 -2.91
CA ARG A 77 22.99 -1.42 -2.22
C ARG A 77 23.11 -0.12 -3.01
N GLU A 78 24.26 0.14 -3.61
CA GLU A 78 24.49 1.33 -4.45
C GLU A 78 23.62 1.30 -5.70
N GLN A 79 23.55 0.17 -6.40
CA GLN A 79 22.68 0.01 -7.56
C GLN A 79 21.19 0.19 -7.21
N LEU A 80 20.75 -0.31 -6.06
CA LEU A 80 19.37 -0.10 -5.58
C LEU A 80 19.11 1.37 -5.26
N LYS A 81 20.06 2.07 -4.63
CA LYS A 81 19.95 3.51 -4.36
C LYS A 81 19.87 4.30 -5.66
N GLU A 82 20.70 3.96 -6.65
CA GLU A 82 20.70 4.65 -7.95
C GLU A 82 19.40 4.41 -8.71
N LYS A 83 18.87 3.19 -8.72
CA LYS A 83 17.55 2.87 -9.29
C LYS A 83 16.45 3.70 -8.65
N ARG A 84 16.43 3.81 -7.31
CA ARG A 84 15.46 4.66 -6.59
C ARG A 84 15.61 6.13 -6.97
N LYS A 85 16.84 6.64 -7.05
CA LYS A 85 17.10 8.04 -7.45
C LYS A 85 16.56 8.33 -8.84
N ARG A 86 16.83 7.45 -9.82
CA ARG A 86 16.32 7.59 -11.20
C ARG A 86 14.79 7.53 -11.26
N GLN A 87 14.16 6.65 -10.47
CA GLN A 87 12.70 6.57 -10.41
C GLN A 87 12.09 7.84 -9.81
N ASN A 88 12.68 8.35 -8.73
CA ASN A 88 12.22 9.59 -8.08
C ASN A 88 12.38 10.80 -9.00
N GLN A 89 13.48 10.91 -9.76
CA GLN A 89 13.67 11.96 -10.76
C GLN A 89 12.58 11.92 -11.83
N ARG A 90 12.33 10.74 -12.43
CA ARG A 90 11.25 10.59 -13.42
C ARG A 90 9.87 10.94 -12.86
N PHE A 91 9.61 10.60 -11.59
CA PHE A 91 8.35 10.93 -10.95
C PHE A 91 8.23 12.44 -10.70
N ALA A 92 9.31 13.11 -10.28
CA ALA A 92 9.34 14.56 -10.10
C ALA A 92 9.08 15.28 -11.44
N GLU A 93 9.77 14.89 -12.50
CA GLU A 93 9.55 15.42 -13.86
C GLU A 93 8.09 15.25 -14.30
N GLN A 94 7.49 14.08 -14.07
CA GLN A 94 6.08 13.85 -14.40
C GLN A 94 5.12 14.71 -13.59
N GLN A 95 5.41 14.97 -12.32
CA GLN A 95 4.59 15.84 -11.48
C GLN A 95 4.68 17.30 -11.94
N GLU A 96 5.88 17.76 -12.32
CA GLU A 96 6.08 19.09 -12.85
C GLU A 96 5.35 19.29 -14.18
N LEU A 97 5.44 18.34 -15.10
CA LEU A 97 4.70 18.37 -16.37
C LEU A 97 3.17 18.40 -16.16
N LYS A 98 2.66 17.62 -15.21
CA LYS A 98 1.23 17.65 -14.84
C LYS A 98 0.82 19.00 -14.26
N ARG A 99 1.67 19.59 -13.41
CA ARG A 99 1.42 20.91 -12.82
C ARG A 99 1.39 22.00 -13.90
N GLN A 100 2.37 21.99 -14.82
CA GLN A 100 2.44 22.94 -15.93
C GLN A 100 1.21 22.83 -16.83
N LYS A 101 0.86 21.61 -17.26
CA LYS A 101 -0.32 21.38 -18.10
C LYS A 101 -1.60 21.90 -17.43
N HIS A 102 -1.78 21.62 -16.14
CA HIS A 102 -2.95 22.09 -15.40
C HIS A 102 -2.97 23.62 -15.23
N GLU A 103 -1.81 24.26 -15.15
CA GLU A 103 -1.71 25.72 -15.13
C GLU A 103 -2.05 26.33 -16.50
N GLU A 104 -1.60 25.70 -17.59
CA GLU A 104 -1.95 26.08 -18.96
C GLU A 104 -3.45 25.90 -19.24
N ASP A 105 -4.02 24.74 -18.88
CA ASP A 105 -5.46 24.46 -19.01
C ASP A 105 -6.29 25.49 -18.23
N LYS A 106 -5.84 25.87 -17.03
CA LYS A 106 -6.47 26.93 -16.23
C LYS A 106 -6.38 28.29 -16.88
N LYS A 107 -5.21 28.67 -17.40
CA LYS A 107 -5.03 29.96 -18.11
C LYS A 107 -5.93 30.00 -19.35
N HIS A 108 -6.00 28.93 -20.12
CA HIS A 108 -6.88 28.84 -21.28
C HIS A 108 -8.37 28.91 -20.89
N SER A 109 -8.78 28.21 -19.83
CA SER A 109 -10.15 28.28 -19.32
C SER A 109 -10.52 29.68 -18.82
N LEU A 110 -9.58 30.39 -18.19
CA LEU A 110 -9.80 31.75 -17.72
C LEU A 110 -9.93 32.73 -18.89
N LEU A 111 -9.08 32.59 -19.92
CA LEU A 111 -9.19 33.40 -21.14
C LEU A 111 -10.51 33.18 -21.88
N MET A 112 -10.96 31.93 -22.01
CA MET A 112 -12.28 31.63 -22.61
C MET A 112 -13.43 32.23 -21.79
N LEU A 113 -13.37 32.13 -20.46
CA LEU A 113 -14.37 32.74 -19.58
C LEU A 113 -14.35 34.27 -19.68
N GLU A 114 -13.18 34.88 -19.85
CA GLU A 114 -13.03 36.33 -20.01
C GLU A 114 -13.56 36.80 -21.38
N GLU A 115 -13.39 36.01 -22.43
CA GLU A 115 -14.02 36.25 -23.74
C GLU A 115 -15.54 36.09 -23.67
N GLU A 116 -16.04 35.03 -23.03
CA GLU A 116 -17.47 34.80 -22.83
C GLU A 116 -18.12 35.89 -21.98
N LEU A 117 -17.45 36.39 -20.94
CA LEU A 117 -17.91 37.52 -20.13
C LEU A 117 -17.89 38.84 -20.89
N LYS A 118 -16.98 39.03 -21.85
CA LYS A 118 -16.95 40.23 -22.71
C LYS A 118 -18.03 40.18 -23.79
N GLU A 119 -18.39 38.99 -24.29
CA GLU A 119 -19.48 38.80 -25.25
C GLU A 119 -20.87 38.84 -24.57
N ASN A 120 -21.00 38.35 -23.33
CA ASN A 120 -22.26 38.32 -22.56
C ASN A 120 -22.41 39.49 -21.56
N VAL A 121 -21.89 40.68 -21.85
CA VAL A 121 -22.32 41.90 -21.12
C VAL A 121 -23.71 42.31 -21.63
N GLU A 122 -24.69 41.42 -21.46
CA GLU A 122 -26.08 41.82 -21.31
C GLU A 122 -26.25 42.30 -19.87
N GLU A 123 -26.83 43.49 -19.75
CA GLU A 123 -27.06 44.25 -18.53
C GLU A 123 -27.47 43.32 -17.37
N LEU A 124 -26.63 43.24 -16.33
CA LEU A 124 -27.02 42.55 -15.10
C LEU A 124 -28.30 43.22 -14.59
N ASN A 125 -29.39 42.46 -14.53
CA ASN A 125 -30.67 42.90 -13.96
C ASN A 125 -30.43 43.52 -12.58
N GLU A 126 -30.60 44.84 -12.46
CA GLU A 126 -30.48 45.59 -11.20
C GLU A 126 -31.43 45.03 -10.13
N GLU A 127 -32.58 44.49 -10.55
CA GLU A 127 -33.57 43.82 -9.71
C GLU A 127 -33.00 42.61 -8.93
N PHE A 128 -31.96 41.94 -9.45
CA PHE A 128 -31.33 40.81 -8.75
C PHE A 128 -30.52 41.26 -7.53
N PHE A 129 -29.89 42.43 -7.58
CA PHE A 129 -29.12 42.97 -6.46
C PHE A 129 -30.05 43.52 -5.37
N ASP A 130 -31.16 44.16 -5.76
CA ASP A 130 -32.19 44.62 -4.83
C ASP A 130 -32.83 43.45 -4.08
N GLU A 131 -33.08 42.32 -4.74
CA GLU A 131 -33.62 41.12 -4.08
C GLU A 131 -32.59 40.45 -3.16
N LEU A 132 -31.29 40.51 -3.49
CA LEU A 132 -30.21 40.02 -2.64
C LEU A 132 -30.00 40.87 -1.38
N GLU A 133 -30.19 42.19 -1.49
CA GLU A 133 -30.05 43.15 -0.37
C GLU A 133 -31.27 43.11 0.56
N SER A 134 -32.45 42.72 0.03
CA SER A 134 -33.68 42.49 0.81
C SER A 134 -33.66 41.20 1.66
N GLN A 135 -32.75 40.26 1.37
CA GLN A 135 -32.58 39.05 2.16
C GLN A 135 -31.75 39.35 3.43
N PRO A 136 -32.18 38.90 4.63
CA PRO A 136 -31.39 39.10 5.83
C PRO A 136 -30.04 38.39 5.68
N GLN A 137 -28.96 39.17 5.65
CA GLN A 137 -27.57 38.70 5.60
C GLN A 137 -27.29 37.73 6.75
N LYS A 138 -27.44 36.42 6.51
CA LYS A 138 -27.24 35.38 7.53
C LYS A 138 -25.79 34.93 7.69
N VAL A 139 -24.82 35.53 7.00
CA VAL A 139 -23.40 35.14 7.14
C VAL A 139 -22.49 36.34 6.92
N SER A 140 -22.12 37.02 8.01
CA SER A 140 -21.18 38.15 8.01
C SER A 140 -19.71 37.72 8.02
N VAL A 141 -19.40 36.44 8.13
CA VAL A 141 -18.04 35.93 8.23
C VAL A 141 -17.87 34.71 7.33
N ILE A 142 -17.12 34.87 6.24
CA ILE A 142 -16.64 33.77 5.42
C ILE A 142 -15.51 33.10 6.22
N PRO A 143 -15.64 31.85 6.69
CA PRO A 143 -14.61 31.20 7.48
C PRO A 143 -13.40 30.88 6.59
N THR A 144 -12.22 31.37 6.96
CA THR A 144 -10.96 31.12 6.23
C THR A 144 -10.46 29.67 6.35
N LYS A 145 -11.03 28.88 7.28
CA LYS A 145 -10.79 27.44 7.43
C LYS A 145 -12.11 26.73 7.71
N ILE A 146 -12.53 25.87 6.79
CA ILE A 146 -13.65 24.95 7.01
C ILE A 146 -13.08 23.66 7.61
N ASN A 147 -13.40 23.40 8.87
CA ASN A 147 -13.12 22.11 9.49
C ASN A 147 -14.21 21.11 9.09
N PHE A 148 -13.89 20.15 8.23
CA PHE A 148 -14.85 19.13 7.76
C PHE A 148 -15.34 18.17 8.86
N ASN A 149 -14.82 18.28 10.09
CA ASN A 149 -15.32 17.53 11.24
C ASN A 149 -16.44 18.25 12.01
N ASP A 150 -16.61 19.55 11.83
CA ASP A 150 -17.66 20.32 12.49
C ASP A 150 -18.88 20.32 11.56
N ILE A 151 -19.70 19.27 11.70
CA ILE A 151 -21.02 19.22 11.07
C ILE A 151 -21.88 20.18 11.88
N ASP A 152 -21.93 21.44 11.46
CA ASP A 152 -22.91 22.39 12.01
C ASP A 152 -24.32 21.80 11.93
N GLU A 153 -25.15 22.09 12.93
CA GLU A 153 -26.56 21.67 12.93
C GLU A 153 -27.39 22.33 11.80
N SER A 154 -26.77 23.18 10.99
CA SER A 154 -27.35 23.86 9.83
C SER A 154 -27.55 22.99 8.59
N TYR A 155 -26.95 21.78 8.52
CA TYR A 155 -27.17 20.89 7.37
C TYR A 155 -28.57 20.26 7.37
N THR A 156 -29.23 20.27 6.21
CA THR A 156 -30.49 19.56 5.96
C THR A 156 -30.34 18.05 6.21
N GLU A 157 -31.43 17.38 6.60
CA GLU A 157 -31.40 15.96 6.98
C GLU A 157 -30.83 15.07 5.86
N ASP A 158 -31.16 15.37 4.61
CA ASP A 158 -30.66 14.65 3.44
C ASP A 158 -29.13 14.68 3.34
N VAL A 159 -28.53 15.86 3.52
CA VAL A 159 -27.08 16.05 3.51
C VAL A 159 -26.42 15.25 4.65
N ARG A 160 -27.04 15.22 5.84
CA ARG A 160 -26.55 14.42 6.97
C ARG A 160 -26.60 12.92 6.69
N THR A 161 -27.66 12.42 6.05
CA THR A 161 -27.74 10.99 5.70
C THR A 161 -26.66 10.61 4.69
N GLU A 162 -26.39 11.47 3.71
CA GLU A 162 -25.36 11.21 2.70
C GLU A 162 -23.96 11.24 3.31
N LEU A 163 -23.68 12.22 4.18
CA LEU A 163 -22.44 12.26 4.97
C LEU A 163 -22.25 10.99 5.80
N LYS A 164 -23.30 10.50 6.48
CA LYS A 164 -23.25 9.24 7.24
C LYS A 164 -22.95 8.04 6.33
N LYS A 165 -23.55 7.99 5.13
CA LYS A 165 -23.25 6.93 4.15
C LYS A 165 -21.79 7.00 3.68
N GLN A 166 -21.28 8.18 3.39
CA GLN A 166 -19.88 8.38 2.98
C GLN A 166 -18.91 7.96 4.10
N LYS A 167 -19.14 8.38 5.35
CA LYS A 167 -18.36 7.94 6.52
C LYS A 167 -18.37 6.42 6.69
N ARG A 168 -19.52 5.77 6.46
CA ARG A 168 -19.60 4.30 6.48
C ARG A 168 -18.79 3.66 5.36
N LYS A 169 -18.79 4.23 4.15
CA LYS A 169 -17.99 3.73 3.01
C LYS A 169 -16.50 3.87 3.27
N THR A 170 -16.04 5.02 3.79
CA THR A 170 -14.62 5.25 4.12
C THR A 170 -14.16 4.33 5.24
N LEU A 171 -14.94 4.19 6.32
CA LEU A 171 -14.63 3.25 7.41
C LEU A 171 -14.55 1.81 6.94
N LYS A 172 -15.45 1.38 6.03
CA LYS A 172 -15.36 0.04 5.42
C LYS A 172 -14.08 -0.13 4.62
N SER A 173 -13.61 0.91 3.92
CA SER A 173 -12.36 0.86 3.18
C SER A 173 -11.15 0.72 4.11
N ILE A 174 -11.11 1.51 5.17
CA ILE A 174 -10.02 1.52 6.16
C ILE A 174 -9.95 0.19 6.93
N ARG A 175 -11.11 -0.42 7.24
CA ARG A 175 -11.18 -1.70 7.98
C ARG A 175 -10.88 -2.94 7.12
N LYS A 176 -10.70 -2.81 5.80
CA LYS A 176 -10.35 -3.96 4.95
C LYS A 176 -8.93 -4.41 5.29
N THR A 177 -8.78 -5.65 5.72
CA THR A 177 -7.47 -6.28 5.96
C THR A 177 -6.85 -6.87 4.69
N THR A 178 -7.61 -6.95 3.60
CA THR A 178 -7.21 -7.59 2.35
C THR A 178 -7.35 -6.62 1.19
N VAL A 179 -6.29 -6.49 0.38
CA VAL A 179 -6.22 -5.59 -0.77
C VAL A 179 -5.62 -6.31 -1.97
N LYS A 180 -6.24 -6.17 -3.14
CA LYS A 180 -5.71 -6.66 -4.41
C LYS A 180 -4.74 -5.63 -5.00
N ARG A 181 -3.51 -6.04 -5.30
CA ARG A 181 -2.46 -5.25 -5.94
C ARG A 181 -2.08 -5.91 -7.26
N GLY A 182 -2.80 -5.55 -8.32
CA GLY A 182 -2.63 -6.17 -9.64
C GLY A 182 -2.99 -7.66 -9.61
N PRO A 183 -2.07 -8.57 -9.99
CA PRO A 183 -2.33 -10.01 -9.98
C PRO A 183 -2.33 -10.63 -8.57
N VAL A 184 -1.75 -9.95 -7.57
CA VAL A 184 -1.57 -10.51 -6.22
C VAL A 184 -2.62 -9.95 -5.25
N GLN A 185 -3.06 -10.79 -4.31
CA GLN A 185 -3.88 -10.38 -3.17
C GLN A 185 -3.02 -10.39 -1.90
N VAL A 186 -2.98 -9.27 -1.20
CA VAL A 186 -2.22 -9.10 0.05
C VAL A 186 -3.21 -9.01 1.21
N SER A 187 -3.04 -9.84 2.23
CA SER A 187 -3.88 -9.87 3.44
C SER A 187 -3.04 -9.73 4.71
N LEU A 188 -3.52 -8.93 5.65
CA LEU A 188 -2.94 -8.83 6.98
C LEU A 188 -3.39 -10.00 7.86
N LEU A 189 -2.44 -10.63 8.54
CA LEU A 189 -2.72 -11.66 9.55
C LEU A 189 -3.36 -11.01 10.80
N SER A 190 -4.31 -11.70 11.41
CA SER A 190 -4.91 -11.27 12.68
C SER A 190 -3.88 -11.24 13.79
N SER A 191 -3.98 -10.27 14.71
CA SER A 191 -3.08 -10.18 15.85
C SER A 191 -3.17 -11.43 16.73
N LEU A 192 -2.02 -11.89 17.25
CA LEU A 192 -1.97 -13.10 18.11
C LEU A 192 -2.84 -12.94 19.35
N LYS A 193 -2.84 -11.74 19.95
CA LYS A 193 -3.66 -11.41 21.11
C LYS A 193 -5.15 -11.60 20.81
N GLU A 194 -5.65 -11.06 19.70
CA GLU A 194 -7.08 -11.20 19.33
C GLU A 194 -7.49 -12.66 19.15
N ARG A 195 -6.62 -13.47 18.51
CA ARG A 195 -6.86 -14.90 18.28
C ARG A 195 -6.86 -15.74 19.57
N GLN A 196 -6.05 -15.36 20.56
CA GLN A 196 -5.95 -16.09 21.83
C GLN A 196 -7.01 -15.67 22.84
N THR A 197 -7.34 -14.38 22.89
CA THR A 197 -8.27 -13.85 23.91
C THR A 197 -9.74 -14.04 23.54
N LEU A 198 -10.07 -14.11 22.25
CA LEU A 198 -11.46 -14.17 21.78
C LEU A 198 -11.69 -15.44 20.97
N ALA A 199 -12.86 -16.04 21.17
CA ALA A 199 -13.33 -17.13 20.34
C ALA A 199 -13.58 -16.65 18.90
N PRO A 200 -13.44 -17.54 17.89
CA PRO A 200 -13.81 -17.23 16.52
C PRO A 200 -15.25 -16.74 16.41
N LYS A 201 -15.48 -15.81 15.47
CA LYS A 201 -16.82 -15.27 15.22
C LYS A 201 -17.73 -16.36 14.67
N LYS A 202 -19.00 -16.31 15.08
CA LYS A 202 -20.05 -17.22 14.59
C LYS A 202 -20.20 -17.13 13.06
N GLU A 203 -20.51 -18.26 12.45
CA GLU A 203 -20.82 -18.32 11.02
C GLU A 203 -22.30 -17.99 10.77
N ASP A 204 -22.56 -16.81 10.21
CA ASP A 204 -23.92 -16.34 9.95
C ASP A 204 -24.70 -17.25 9.00
N LYS A 205 -24.04 -17.95 8.07
CA LYS A 205 -24.71 -18.89 7.15
C LYS A 205 -25.36 -20.04 7.92
N VAL A 206 -24.61 -20.67 8.82
CA VAL A 206 -25.07 -21.80 9.63
C VAL A 206 -26.18 -21.34 10.58
N LEU A 207 -25.98 -20.21 11.25
CA LEU A 207 -27.00 -19.66 12.16
C LEU A 207 -28.27 -19.25 11.44
N LYS A 208 -28.17 -18.65 10.24
CA LYS A 208 -29.36 -18.31 9.45
C LYS A 208 -30.15 -19.55 9.05
N VAL A 209 -29.49 -20.66 8.74
CA VAL A 209 -30.18 -21.93 8.44
C VAL A 209 -30.91 -22.43 9.68
N LYS A 210 -30.22 -22.49 10.83
CA LYS A 210 -30.82 -22.86 12.12
C LYS A 210 -32.01 -21.96 12.46
N ASP A 211 -31.84 -20.65 12.38
CA ASP A 211 -32.87 -19.67 12.73
C ASP A 211 -34.05 -19.74 11.75
N LYS A 212 -33.79 -19.86 10.44
CA LYS A 212 -34.83 -20.03 9.42
C LYS A 212 -35.61 -21.31 9.63
N TRP A 213 -34.94 -22.40 10.03
CA TRP A 213 -35.60 -23.67 10.34
C TRP A 213 -36.49 -23.55 11.58
N LEU A 214 -35.99 -22.96 12.66
CA LEU A 214 -36.74 -22.79 13.90
C LEU A 214 -37.89 -21.78 13.76
N ARG A 215 -37.71 -20.74 12.94
CA ARG A 215 -38.69 -19.67 12.68
C ARG A 215 -39.44 -19.88 11.35
N ARG A 216 -39.51 -21.13 10.88
CA ARG A 216 -40.23 -21.46 9.65
C ARG A 216 -41.73 -21.18 9.82
N ARG A 217 -42.36 -20.69 8.76
CA ARG A 217 -43.80 -20.33 8.75
C ARG A 217 -44.72 -21.50 9.11
N SER A 218 -44.30 -22.75 8.86
CA SER A 218 -45.08 -23.95 9.21
C SER A 218 -45.17 -24.22 10.71
N ILE A 219 -44.34 -23.56 11.52
CA ILE A 219 -44.44 -23.57 12.97
C ILE A 219 -45.19 -22.29 13.38
N ASN A 220 -46.43 -22.44 13.83
CA ASN A 220 -47.25 -21.34 14.35
C ASN A 220 -46.72 -20.93 15.73
N ARG A 221 -45.65 -20.13 15.75
CA ARG A 221 -45.14 -19.52 16.99
C ARG A 221 -46.17 -18.49 17.45
N LYS A 222 -46.62 -18.64 18.70
CA LYS A 222 -47.40 -17.62 19.41
C LYS A 222 -46.52 -16.38 19.64
#